data_AF-A0A1Q7S2N5-F1
#
_entry.id   AF-A0A1Q7S2N5-F1
#
_cell.length_a   1.000
_cell.length_b   1.000
_cell.length_c   1.000
_cell.angle_alpha   90.00
_cell.angle_beta   90.00
_cell.angle_gamma   90.00
#
_symmetry.space_group_name_H-M   'P 1'
#
loop_
_entity.id
_entity.type
_entity.pdbx_description
1 polymer ?
#
loop_
_entity_poly.entity_id
_entity_poly.type
_entity_poly.pdbx_seq_one_letter_code
_entity_poly.pdbx_strand_id
1 'polypeptide(L)'
;MIRLATLGAIGLIASVLATIGAEPARLPADQLAKAVRSDSISIPTPGELFAALEKPGKTDWSGQYRGPIPVTYRNRAQIALNLGGLIADGFVAVEAKDSQQVKNIGSDIIKLAKALGVSQNLLSRGNSINEFAENNEWDTLQEELEATQNEVKSSMQSHSDQDLVILVSLGGWIRGTQVVSGAIMHNYDERSAKVLRQPALVKFMQSKINEISPELRGEPLVKGVSEQLPGIEKLVSFPADKAPSLDEVRKVNEAVGKVMEEIENKALAK
;
A
#
# COMPACT_ATOMS: atom_id res chain seq x y z
N MET A 1 -7.66 29.16 90.98
CA MET A 1 -6.22 29.38 91.19
C MET A 1 -5.49 28.63 90.05
N ILE A 2 -5.03 29.30 88.98
CA ILE A 2 -3.66 29.85 88.79
C ILE A 2 -2.63 28.66 88.78
N ARG A 3 -1.85 28.26 87.75
CA ARG A 3 -1.34 28.80 86.46
C ARG A 3 -0.90 27.63 85.54
N LEU A 4 -0.68 27.91 84.24
CA LEU A 4 0.62 27.76 83.51
C LEU A 4 0.41 28.29 82.08
N ALA A 5 0.73 29.55 81.78
CA ALA A 5 2.02 30.06 81.25
C ALA A 5 2.31 29.63 79.79
N THR A 6 1.92 30.51 78.85
CA THR A 6 2.23 30.51 77.42
C THR A 6 3.59 31.15 77.14
N LEU A 7 4.40 30.52 76.28
CA LEU A 7 5.66 31.06 75.76
C LEU A 7 5.42 31.85 74.47
N GLY A 8 6.14 32.96 74.35
CA GLY A 8 6.03 33.97 73.30
C GLY A 8 6.70 33.61 71.98
N ALA A 9 6.26 34.35 70.96
CA ALA A 9 6.68 34.30 69.57
C ALA A 9 8.03 34.99 69.31
N ILE A 10 8.82 34.44 68.39
CA ILE A 10 9.90 35.13 67.68
C ILE A 10 9.77 34.74 66.20
N GLY A 11 9.60 35.74 65.33
CA GLY A 11 9.40 35.56 63.89
C GLY A 11 10.70 35.43 63.09
N LEU A 12 10.61 35.09 61.81
CA LEU A 12 11.64 35.39 60.82
C LEU A 12 11.14 35.20 59.36
N ILE A 13 11.15 36.31 58.63
CA ILE A 13 11.54 36.49 57.21
C ILE A 13 10.70 35.85 56.09
N ALA A 14 10.03 36.74 55.35
CA ALA A 14 9.49 36.53 54.02
C ALA A 14 10.60 36.27 52.99
N SER A 15 10.43 35.24 52.17
CA SER A 15 11.15 35.11 50.90
C SER A 15 10.17 34.71 49.80
N VAL A 16 10.16 35.53 48.75
CA VAL A 16 9.33 35.45 47.56
C VAL A 16 9.77 34.26 46.71
N LEU A 17 8.88 33.28 46.48
CA LEU A 17 9.06 32.26 45.46
C LEU A 17 8.47 32.78 44.14
N ALA A 18 9.34 33.26 43.26
CA ALA A 18 9.02 33.48 41.86
C ALA A 18 9.05 32.14 41.11
N THR A 19 7.92 31.73 40.55
CA THR A 19 7.81 30.59 39.64
C THR A 19 8.42 30.96 38.30
N ILE A 20 9.63 30.45 38.01
CA ILE A 20 10.23 30.52 36.67
C ILE A 20 9.60 29.39 35.84
N GLY A 21 8.81 29.77 34.85
CA GLY A 21 8.35 28.85 33.80
C GLY A 21 9.54 28.35 33.00
N ALA A 22 9.80 27.04 33.07
CA ALA A 22 10.71 26.38 32.16
C ALA A 22 10.00 26.22 30.81
N GLU A 23 10.44 26.95 29.78
CA GLU A 23 10.12 26.59 28.40
C GLU A 23 10.66 25.17 28.11
N PRO A 24 9.92 24.33 27.37
CA PRO A 24 10.44 23.04 26.94
C PRO A 24 11.68 23.28 26.07
N ALA A 25 12.81 22.68 26.48
CA ALA A 25 14.09 22.83 25.80
C ALA A 25 13.95 22.46 24.31
N ARG A 26 14.11 23.46 23.42
CA ARG A 26 14.18 23.22 21.98
C ARG A 26 15.46 22.45 21.68
N LEU A 27 15.32 21.31 21.00
CA LEU A 27 16.46 20.50 20.58
C LEU A 27 17.38 21.32 19.67
N PRO A 28 18.71 21.28 19.88
CA PRO A 28 19.65 22.01 19.07
C PRO A 28 19.69 21.45 17.63
N ALA A 29 19.99 22.32 16.66
CA ALA A 29 19.85 22.03 15.23
C ALA A 29 20.70 20.84 14.74
N ASP A 30 21.80 20.55 15.43
CA ASP A 30 22.68 19.40 15.16
C ASP A 30 22.03 18.06 15.57
N GLN A 31 21.21 18.05 16.62
CA GLN A 31 20.41 16.88 17.02
C GLN A 31 19.20 16.69 16.11
N LEU A 32 18.59 17.77 15.62
CA LEU A 32 17.55 17.70 14.58
C LEU A 32 18.12 17.21 13.23
N ALA A 33 19.36 17.57 12.90
CA ALA A 33 20.04 17.08 11.69
C ALA A 33 20.46 15.60 11.79
N LYS A 34 20.71 15.11 13.02
CA LYS A 34 20.96 13.68 13.31
C LYS A 34 19.70 12.88 13.60
N ALA A 35 18.56 13.54 13.78
CA ALA A 35 17.28 12.88 13.85
C ALA A 35 17.00 12.29 12.47
N VAL A 36 17.27 10.99 12.34
CA VAL A 36 16.72 10.20 11.24
C VAL A 36 15.21 10.41 11.32
N ARG A 37 14.64 11.18 10.37
CA ARG A 37 13.21 11.02 10.08
C ARG A 37 13.06 9.58 9.64
N SER A 38 12.71 8.71 10.58
CA SER A 38 12.24 7.38 10.25
C SER A 38 10.82 7.52 9.72
N ASP A 39 10.66 8.26 8.62
CA ASP A 39 9.54 8.08 7.71
C ASP A 39 9.86 6.74 7.04
N SER A 40 9.54 5.64 7.71
CA SER A 40 9.72 4.32 7.14
C SER A 40 8.82 4.25 5.92
N ILE A 41 9.41 4.40 4.73
CA ILE A 41 8.69 4.31 3.46
C ILE A 41 8.03 2.93 3.45
N SER A 42 6.69 2.92 3.44
CA SER A 42 5.90 1.70 3.27
C SER A 42 5.44 1.60 1.82
N ILE A 43 5.24 0.39 1.33
CA ILE A 43 4.57 0.19 0.03
C ILE A 43 3.08 0.41 0.26
N PRO A 44 2.46 1.39 -0.42
CA PRO A 44 1.05 1.69 -0.22
C PRO A 44 0.17 0.54 -0.70
N THR A 45 -1.01 0.42 -0.11
CA THR A 45 -2.07 -0.46 -0.63
C THR A 45 -2.64 0.13 -1.92
N PRO A 46 -3.29 -0.69 -2.77
CA PRO A 46 -4.03 -0.16 -3.91
C PRO A 46 -5.09 0.87 -3.49
N GLY A 47 -5.80 0.64 -2.38
CA GLY A 47 -6.76 1.58 -1.82
C GLY A 47 -6.15 2.94 -1.49
N GLU A 48 -4.99 2.97 -0.83
CA GLU A 48 -4.26 4.21 -0.52
C GLU A 48 -3.83 4.95 -1.81
N LEU A 49 -3.38 4.21 -2.82
CA LEU A 49 -3.00 4.77 -4.12
C LEU A 49 -4.22 5.35 -4.86
N PHE A 50 -5.39 4.71 -4.76
CA PHE A 50 -6.63 5.17 -5.39
C PHE A 50 -7.20 6.40 -4.66
N ALA A 51 -7.17 6.40 -3.34
CA ALA A 51 -7.57 7.56 -2.53
C ALA A 51 -6.75 8.82 -2.87
N ALA A 52 -5.46 8.65 -3.24
CA ALA A 52 -4.58 9.75 -3.63
C ALA A 52 -4.98 10.44 -4.95
N LEU A 53 -5.82 9.84 -5.80
CA LEU A 53 -6.28 10.45 -7.06
C LEU A 53 -7.10 11.74 -6.86
N GLU A 54 -7.56 12.00 -5.63
CA GLU A 54 -8.29 13.21 -5.20
C GLU A 54 -9.32 13.69 -6.23
N LYS A 55 -10.37 12.89 -6.47
CA LYS A 55 -11.68 13.31 -7.04
C LYS A 55 -12.67 12.14 -6.94
N PRO A 56 -13.40 12.00 -5.82
CA PRO A 56 -14.54 11.10 -5.75
C PRO A 56 -15.53 11.41 -6.89
N GLY A 57 -15.91 10.39 -7.66
CA GLY A 57 -17.02 10.47 -8.63
C GLY A 57 -16.72 10.95 -10.06
N LYS A 58 -15.45 11.14 -10.46
CA LYS A 58 -15.07 11.41 -11.87
C LYS A 58 -14.30 10.30 -12.56
N THR A 59 -13.78 9.33 -11.81
CA THR A 59 -13.00 8.22 -12.36
C THR A 59 -13.95 7.18 -12.95
N ASP A 60 -13.75 6.81 -14.20
CA ASP A 60 -14.40 5.63 -14.78
C ASP A 60 -13.69 4.37 -14.30
N TRP A 61 -14.07 3.92 -13.10
CA TRP A 61 -13.53 2.70 -12.49
C TRP A 61 -13.89 1.45 -13.27
N SER A 62 -15.08 1.40 -13.87
CA SER A 62 -15.52 0.27 -14.70
C SER A 62 -14.68 0.12 -15.97
N GLY A 63 -14.25 1.24 -16.56
CA GLY A 63 -13.31 1.25 -17.68
C GLY A 63 -11.89 0.79 -17.32
N GLN A 64 -11.57 0.61 -16.04
CA GLN A 64 -10.27 0.10 -15.58
C GLN A 64 -10.26 -1.42 -15.36
N TYR A 65 -11.38 -2.12 -15.59
CA TYR A 65 -11.40 -3.57 -15.54
C TYR A 65 -10.46 -4.19 -16.58
N ARG A 66 -9.88 -5.33 -16.22
CA ARG A 66 -9.17 -6.23 -17.14
C ARG A 66 -9.99 -7.50 -17.35
N GLY A 67 -9.65 -8.24 -18.40
CA GLY A 67 -10.23 -9.56 -18.63
C GLY A 67 -9.90 -10.54 -17.49
N PRO A 68 -10.66 -11.65 -17.35
CA PRO A 68 -10.37 -12.67 -16.36
C PRO A 68 -8.94 -13.22 -16.52
N ILE A 69 -8.20 -13.26 -15.42
CA ILE A 69 -6.87 -13.86 -15.41
C ILE A 69 -6.95 -15.34 -14.99
N PRO A 70 -5.95 -16.15 -15.36
CA PRO A 70 -5.86 -17.48 -14.79
C PRO A 70 -5.67 -17.44 -13.27
N VAL A 71 -6.21 -18.45 -12.58
CA VAL A 71 -6.08 -18.61 -11.11
C VAL A 71 -5.44 -19.94 -10.72
N THR A 72 -4.76 -20.56 -11.68
CA THR A 72 -4.06 -21.83 -11.52
C THR A 72 -2.64 -21.68 -12.08
N TYR A 73 -1.68 -21.51 -11.18
CA TYR A 73 -0.27 -21.37 -11.50
C TYR A 73 0.54 -22.41 -10.73
N ARG A 74 1.69 -22.81 -11.28
CA ARG A 74 2.63 -23.72 -10.61
C ARG A 74 3.67 -22.99 -9.79
N ASN A 75 3.97 -21.74 -10.16
CA ASN A 75 5.00 -20.91 -9.54
C ASN A 75 4.40 -20.05 -8.42
N ARG A 76 4.90 -20.20 -7.19
CA ARG A 76 4.46 -19.41 -6.02
C ARG A 76 4.74 -17.91 -6.16
N ALA A 77 5.83 -17.52 -6.83
CA ALA A 77 6.15 -16.12 -7.11
C ALA A 77 5.08 -15.48 -8.02
N GLN A 78 4.70 -16.20 -9.08
CA GLN A 78 3.62 -15.78 -9.98
C GLN A 78 2.27 -15.69 -9.26
N ILE A 79 1.97 -16.64 -8.37
CA ILE A 79 0.76 -16.59 -7.54
C ILE A 79 0.77 -15.34 -6.66
N ALA A 80 1.89 -15.03 -6.00
CA ALA A 80 2.02 -13.86 -5.13
C ALA A 80 1.82 -12.54 -5.91
N LEU A 81 2.49 -12.38 -7.05
CA LEU A 81 2.33 -11.20 -7.92
C LEU A 81 0.87 -11.03 -8.40
N ASN A 82 0.24 -12.11 -8.87
CA ASN A 82 -1.15 -12.07 -9.31
C ASN A 82 -2.14 -11.83 -8.16
N LEU A 83 -1.87 -12.36 -6.96
CA LEU A 83 -2.70 -12.13 -5.77
C LEU A 83 -2.70 -10.63 -5.41
N GLY A 84 -1.55 -9.97 -5.43
CA GLY A 84 -1.46 -8.52 -5.28
C GLY A 84 -2.29 -7.77 -6.32
N GLY A 85 -2.19 -8.17 -7.59
CA GLY A 85 -2.97 -7.59 -8.69
C GLY A 85 -4.48 -7.77 -8.51
N LEU A 86 -4.94 -8.95 -8.09
CA LEU A 86 -6.37 -9.19 -7.81
C LEU A 86 -6.89 -8.38 -6.63
N ILE A 87 -6.08 -8.15 -5.60
CA ILE A 87 -6.46 -7.25 -4.50
C ILE A 87 -6.70 -5.83 -5.04
N ALA A 88 -5.82 -5.35 -5.92
CA ALA A 88 -6.02 -4.06 -6.59
C ALA A 88 -7.31 -4.04 -7.44
N ASP A 89 -7.61 -5.11 -8.18
CA ASP A 89 -8.88 -5.23 -8.91
C ASP A 89 -10.09 -5.21 -7.96
N GLY A 90 -9.96 -5.80 -6.77
CA GLY A 90 -11.01 -5.78 -5.75
C GLY A 90 -11.36 -4.35 -5.34
N PHE A 91 -10.35 -3.50 -5.11
CA PHE A 91 -10.57 -2.07 -4.85
C PHE A 91 -11.22 -1.36 -6.05
N VAL A 92 -10.83 -1.68 -7.30
CA VAL A 92 -11.50 -1.12 -8.49
C VAL A 92 -12.98 -1.51 -8.53
N ALA A 93 -13.33 -2.75 -8.19
CA ALA A 93 -14.72 -3.21 -8.17
C ALA A 93 -15.56 -2.53 -7.07
N VAL A 94 -14.97 -2.31 -5.89
CA VAL A 94 -15.62 -1.55 -4.79
C VAL A 94 -15.84 -0.09 -5.19
N GLU A 95 -14.82 0.56 -5.75
CA GLU A 95 -14.90 1.93 -6.26
C GLU A 95 -15.94 2.09 -7.38
N ALA A 96 -16.06 1.07 -8.24
CA ALA A 96 -17.08 1.00 -9.28
C ALA A 96 -18.49 0.65 -8.75
N LYS A 97 -18.61 0.26 -7.47
CA LYS A 97 -19.84 -0.22 -6.83
C LYS A 97 -20.49 -1.39 -7.58
N ASP A 98 -19.65 -2.32 -8.06
CA ASP A 98 -20.08 -3.52 -8.80
C ASP A 98 -20.01 -4.76 -7.91
N SER A 99 -21.13 -5.12 -7.29
CA SER A 99 -21.22 -6.27 -6.39
C SER A 99 -20.85 -7.58 -7.08
N GLN A 100 -21.16 -7.74 -8.38
CA GLN A 100 -20.86 -8.99 -9.08
C GLN A 100 -19.36 -9.12 -9.34
N GLN A 101 -18.69 -8.04 -9.71
CA GLN A 101 -17.23 -8.02 -9.85
C GLN A 101 -16.53 -8.23 -8.52
N VAL A 102 -17.00 -7.61 -7.43
CA VAL A 102 -16.47 -7.85 -6.08
C VAL A 102 -16.51 -9.35 -5.72
N LYS A 103 -17.64 -10.03 -5.96
CA LYS A 103 -17.78 -11.48 -5.71
C LYS A 103 -16.86 -12.31 -6.60
N ASN A 104 -16.78 -11.99 -7.89
CA ASN A 104 -15.92 -12.70 -8.84
C ASN A 104 -14.45 -12.61 -8.42
N ILE A 105 -13.96 -11.40 -8.14
CA ILE A 105 -12.59 -11.13 -7.74
C ILE A 105 -12.30 -11.72 -6.36
N GLY A 106 -13.23 -11.59 -5.40
CA GLY A 106 -13.12 -12.21 -4.09
C GLY A 106 -12.93 -13.74 -4.16
N SER A 107 -13.65 -14.41 -5.07
CA SER A 107 -13.45 -15.85 -5.33
C SER A 107 -12.03 -16.15 -5.82
N ASP A 108 -11.50 -15.32 -6.71
CA ASP A 108 -10.18 -15.52 -7.29
C ASP A 108 -9.04 -15.21 -6.30
N ILE A 109 -9.21 -14.19 -5.45
CA ILE A 109 -8.31 -13.91 -4.31
C ILE A 109 -8.23 -15.14 -3.39
N ILE A 110 -9.37 -15.73 -3.02
CA ILE A 110 -9.41 -16.92 -2.15
C ILE A 110 -8.69 -18.10 -2.81
N LYS A 111 -8.86 -18.31 -4.12
CA LYS A 111 -8.19 -19.40 -4.85
C LYS A 111 -6.67 -19.25 -4.82
N LEU A 112 -6.14 -18.06 -5.13
CA LEU A 112 -4.70 -17.82 -5.13
C LEU A 112 -4.10 -17.86 -3.72
N ALA A 113 -4.78 -17.27 -2.73
CA ALA A 113 -4.31 -17.28 -1.36
C ALA A 113 -4.26 -18.70 -0.76
N LYS A 114 -5.25 -19.55 -1.07
CA LYS A 114 -5.20 -20.99 -0.72
C LYS A 114 -4.00 -21.69 -1.32
N ALA A 115 -3.65 -21.38 -2.58
CA ALA A 115 -2.48 -21.96 -3.23
C ALA A 115 -1.15 -21.52 -2.58
N LEU A 116 -1.14 -20.39 -1.86
CA LEU A 116 -0.01 -19.95 -1.03
C LEU A 116 -0.03 -20.53 0.40
N GLY A 117 -1.09 -21.24 0.79
CA GLY A 117 -1.24 -21.80 2.14
C GLY A 117 -1.99 -20.89 3.14
N VAL A 118 -2.47 -19.72 2.71
CA VAL A 118 -3.24 -18.78 3.53
C VAL A 118 -4.71 -19.20 3.48
N SER A 119 -5.23 -19.90 4.51
CA SER A 119 -6.56 -20.55 4.41
C SER A 119 -7.56 -20.26 5.53
N GLN A 120 -7.18 -20.26 6.81
CA GLN A 120 -8.20 -20.30 7.89
C GLN A 120 -8.94 -18.98 8.09
N ASN A 121 -8.22 -17.86 8.24
CA ASN A 121 -8.83 -16.56 8.51
C ASN A 121 -9.35 -15.84 7.25
N LEU A 122 -8.89 -16.26 6.07
CA LEU A 122 -9.26 -15.61 4.81
C LEU A 122 -10.63 -16.07 4.29
N LEU A 123 -11.04 -17.29 4.64
CA LEU A 123 -12.35 -17.83 4.29
C LEU A 123 -13.49 -17.09 4.96
N SER A 124 -13.34 -16.69 6.22
CA SER A 124 -14.37 -15.90 6.91
C SER A 124 -14.52 -14.52 6.27
N ARG A 125 -13.40 -13.84 5.98
CA ARG A 125 -13.39 -12.53 5.31
C ARG A 125 -14.00 -12.57 3.91
N GLY A 126 -13.73 -13.63 3.16
CA GLY A 126 -14.34 -13.85 1.84
C GLY A 126 -15.87 -13.91 1.89
N ASN A 127 -16.45 -14.49 2.96
CA ASN A 127 -17.90 -14.49 3.14
C ASN A 127 -18.43 -13.10 3.50
N SER A 128 -17.74 -12.36 4.37
CA SER A 128 -18.09 -10.99 4.72
C SER A 128 -18.05 -10.03 3.52
N ILE A 129 -17.05 -10.16 2.64
CA ILE A 129 -16.98 -9.39 1.38
C ILE A 129 -18.22 -9.64 0.52
N ASN A 130 -18.67 -10.89 0.40
CA ASN A 130 -19.86 -11.20 -0.40
C ASN A 130 -21.13 -10.60 0.22
N GLU A 131 -21.27 -10.68 1.55
CA GLU A 131 -22.41 -10.13 2.29
C GLU A 131 -22.48 -8.60 2.16
N PHE A 132 -21.37 -7.90 2.42
CA PHE A 132 -21.32 -6.44 2.30
C PHE A 132 -21.55 -5.97 0.85
N ALA A 133 -21.12 -6.73 -0.15
CA ALA A 133 -21.43 -6.46 -1.55
C ALA A 133 -22.91 -6.65 -1.90
N GLU A 134 -23.59 -7.62 -1.29
CA GLU A 134 -25.05 -7.80 -1.47
C GLU A 134 -25.84 -6.65 -0.85
N ASN A 135 -25.37 -6.12 0.27
CA ASN A 135 -26.03 -5.05 1.00
C ASN A 135 -25.65 -3.63 0.54
N ASN A 136 -24.72 -3.50 -0.43
CA ASN A 136 -24.17 -2.21 -0.89
C ASN A 136 -23.43 -1.42 0.20
N GLU A 137 -22.76 -2.12 1.11
CA GLU A 137 -21.97 -1.55 2.22
C GLU A 137 -20.55 -1.20 1.75
N TRP A 138 -20.43 -0.22 0.86
CA TRP A 138 -19.18 0.08 0.13
C TRP A 138 -18.00 0.53 1.01
N ASP A 139 -18.26 1.37 2.02
CA ASP A 139 -17.22 1.83 2.93
C ASP A 139 -16.67 0.65 3.74
N THR A 140 -17.56 -0.21 4.24
CA THR A 140 -17.21 -1.45 4.95
C THR A 140 -16.49 -2.46 4.05
N LEU A 141 -16.86 -2.55 2.77
CA LEU A 141 -16.14 -3.36 1.79
C LEU A 141 -14.69 -2.91 1.59
N GLN A 142 -14.46 -1.59 1.58
CA GLN A 142 -13.11 -1.05 1.48
C GLN A 142 -12.26 -1.46 2.69
N GLU A 143 -12.82 -1.32 3.90
CA GLU A 143 -12.17 -1.75 5.15
C GLU A 143 -11.88 -3.27 5.16
N GLU A 144 -12.84 -4.09 4.71
CA GLU A 144 -12.63 -5.54 4.64
C GLU A 144 -11.60 -5.96 3.59
N LEU A 145 -11.48 -5.26 2.47
CA LEU A 145 -10.42 -5.51 1.49
C LEU A 145 -9.04 -5.17 2.06
N GLU A 146 -8.91 -4.05 2.79
CA GLU A 146 -7.68 -3.71 3.50
C GLU A 146 -7.33 -4.76 4.55
N ALA A 147 -8.31 -5.20 5.33
CA ALA A 147 -8.14 -6.24 6.33
C ALA A 147 -7.77 -7.59 5.70
N THR A 148 -8.35 -7.93 4.54
CA THR A 148 -8.01 -9.11 3.74
C THR A 148 -6.56 -9.05 3.26
N GLN A 149 -6.12 -7.91 2.74
CA GLN A 149 -4.71 -7.73 2.34
C GLN A 149 -3.77 -7.89 3.54
N ASN A 150 -4.09 -7.29 4.68
CA ASN A 150 -3.27 -7.37 5.89
C ASN A 150 -3.21 -8.80 6.44
N GLU A 151 -4.31 -9.55 6.38
CA GLU A 151 -4.34 -10.96 6.76
C GLU A 151 -3.45 -11.80 5.84
N VAL A 152 -3.50 -11.58 4.52
CA VAL A 152 -2.60 -12.24 3.56
C VAL A 152 -1.14 -11.97 3.93
N LYS A 153 -0.78 -10.69 4.16
CA LYS A 153 0.60 -10.32 4.53
C LYS A 153 1.02 -10.97 5.86
N SER A 154 0.19 -10.90 6.89
CA SER A 154 0.47 -11.47 8.22
C SER A 154 0.58 -13.00 8.19
N SER A 155 -0.32 -13.68 7.48
CA SER A 155 -0.30 -15.12 7.32
C SER A 155 0.98 -15.57 6.61
N MET A 156 1.41 -14.87 5.57
CA MET A 156 2.66 -15.20 4.86
C MET A 156 3.91 -14.88 5.70
N GLN A 157 3.87 -13.86 6.57
CA GLN A 157 4.98 -13.55 7.49
C GLN A 157 5.18 -14.58 8.59
N SER A 158 4.09 -15.20 9.06
CA SER A 158 4.12 -16.27 10.07
C SER A 158 4.57 -17.62 9.51
N HIS A 159 4.66 -17.74 8.18
CA HIS A 159 5.22 -18.89 7.46
C HIS A 159 6.60 -18.53 6.88
N SER A 160 7.36 -19.51 6.39
CA SER A 160 8.66 -19.27 5.70
C SER A 160 8.53 -18.56 4.34
N ASP A 161 7.48 -17.77 4.14
CA ASP A 161 7.07 -17.11 2.90
C ASP A 161 7.14 -15.58 3.00
N GLN A 162 7.98 -15.06 3.92
CA GLN A 162 8.17 -13.62 4.13
C GLN A 162 8.52 -12.88 2.82
N ASP A 163 9.32 -13.51 1.97
CA ASP A 163 9.72 -12.95 0.68
C ASP A 163 8.56 -12.81 -0.31
N LEU A 164 7.56 -13.69 -0.24
CA LEU A 164 6.39 -13.64 -1.13
C LEU A 164 5.49 -12.44 -0.79
N VAL A 165 5.53 -11.91 0.44
CA VAL A 165 4.80 -10.69 0.83
C VAL A 165 5.28 -9.47 0.03
N ILE A 166 6.58 -9.43 -0.27
CA ILE A 166 7.17 -8.38 -1.10
C ILE A 166 6.59 -8.48 -2.52
N LEU A 167 6.44 -9.69 -3.06
CA LEU A 167 5.85 -9.92 -4.37
C LEU A 167 4.35 -9.61 -4.43
N VAL A 168 3.57 -9.94 -3.39
CA VAL A 168 2.17 -9.51 -3.28
C VAL A 168 2.07 -7.98 -3.30
N SER A 169 2.91 -7.31 -2.52
CA SER A 169 2.91 -5.84 -2.44
C SER A 169 3.32 -5.21 -3.78
N LEU A 170 4.32 -5.79 -4.45
CA LEU A 170 4.78 -5.35 -5.77
C LEU A 170 3.69 -5.53 -6.83
N GLY A 171 3.04 -6.70 -6.89
CA GLY A 171 1.96 -6.97 -7.85
C GLY A 171 0.78 -6.03 -7.66
N GLY A 172 0.41 -5.75 -6.41
CA GLY A 172 -0.63 -4.76 -6.08
C GLY A 172 -0.25 -3.34 -6.51
N TRP A 173 1.00 -2.94 -6.32
CA TRP A 173 1.46 -1.62 -6.74
C TRP A 173 1.54 -1.48 -8.27
N ILE A 174 2.04 -2.49 -8.99
CA ILE A 174 2.11 -2.47 -10.47
C ILE A 174 0.70 -2.33 -11.03
N ARG A 175 -0.24 -3.17 -10.58
CA ARG A 175 -1.63 -3.11 -11.02
C ARG A 175 -2.29 -1.80 -10.61
N GLY A 176 -2.10 -1.34 -9.38
CA GLY A 176 -2.62 -0.06 -8.92
C GLY A 176 -2.12 1.11 -9.76
N THR A 177 -0.83 1.12 -10.11
CA THR A 177 -0.24 2.14 -10.99
C THR A 177 -0.82 2.08 -12.40
N GLN A 178 -1.10 0.88 -12.92
CA GLN A 178 -1.80 0.69 -14.21
C GLN A 178 -3.20 1.29 -14.17
N VAL A 179 -3.99 1.02 -13.12
CA VAL A 179 -5.33 1.60 -12.92
C VAL A 179 -5.27 3.11 -12.85
N VAL A 180 -4.41 3.66 -11.98
CA VAL A 180 -4.28 5.10 -11.77
C VAL A 180 -3.87 5.82 -13.06
N SER A 181 -2.85 5.31 -13.76
CA SER A 181 -2.42 5.90 -15.04
C SER A 181 -3.49 5.79 -16.13
N GLY A 182 -4.22 4.68 -16.20
CA GLY A 182 -5.34 4.51 -17.15
C GLY A 182 -6.51 5.46 -16.86
N ALA A 183 -6.87 5.62 -15.58
CA ALA A 183 -7.87 6.59 -15.13
C ALA A 183 -7.49 8.03 -15.49
N ILE A 184 -6.23 8.41 -15.26
CA ILE A 184 -5.71 9.75 -15.62
C ILE A 184 -5.72 9.94 -17.15
N MET A 185 -5.42 8.91 -17.95
CA MET A 185 -5.47 9.02 -19.41
C MET A 185 -6.87 9.34 -19.94
N HIS A 186 -7.91 8.78 -19.32
CA HIS A 186 -9.29 9.00 -19.75
C HIS A 186 -9.79 10.42 -19.43
N ASN A 187 -9.37 11.00 -18.30
CA ASN A 187 -9.76 12.34 -17.89
C ASN A 187 -8.56 13.09 -17.29
N TYR A 188 -7.66 13.54 -18.17
CA TYR A 188 -6.39 14.12 -17.75
C TYR A 188 -6.57 15.38 -16.92
N ASP A 189 -5.87 15.40 -15.79
CA ASP A 189 -5.80 16.52 -14.85
C ASP A 189 -4.41 16.54 -14.21
N GLU A 190 -3.77 17.71 -14.21
CA GLU A 190 -2.39 17.84 -13.71
C GLU A 190 -2.24 17.44 -12.24
N ARG A 191 -3.25 17.70 -11.40
CA ARG A 191 -3.22 17.35 -9.97
C ARG A 191 -3.25 15.83 -9.79
N SER A 192 -4.19 15.14 -10.43
CA SER A 192 -4.23 13.68 -10.40
C SER A 192 -2.98 13.05 -11.05
N ALA A 193 -2.45 13.64 -12.12
CA ALA A 193 -1.23 13.17 -12.79
C ALA A 193 0.01 13.21 -11.89
N LYS A 194 0.09 14.16 -10.94
CA LYS A 194 1.19 14.26 -9.97
C LYS A 194 1.25 13.08 -9.00
N VAL A 195 0.15 12.34 -8.80
CA VAL A 195 0.12 11.11 -7.97
C VAL A 195 1.06 10.04 -8.50
N LEU A 196 1.32 10.03 -9.81
CA LEU A 196 2.27 9.09 -10.42
C LEU A 196 3.72 9.35 -10.02
N ARG A 197 4.05 10.47 -9.36
CA ARG A 197 5.41 10.83 -8.97
C ARG A 197 5.91 10.00 -7.77
N GLN A 198 6.33 8.76 -8.00
CA GLN A 198 6.68 7.82 -6.94
C GLN A 198 8.12 7.24 -7.05
N PRO A 199 9.17 8.02 -7.36
CA PRO A 199 10.50 7.46 -7.63
C PRO A 199 11.15 6.84 -6.39
N ALA A 200 10.93 7.42 -5.21
CA ALA A 200 11.45 6.88 -3.94
C ALA A 200 10.79 5.53 -3.60
N LEU A 201 9.51 5.36 -3.91
CA LEU A 201 8.80 4.11 -3.69
C LEU A 201 9.30 3.01 -4.63
N VAL A 202 9.53 3.31 -5.92
CA VAL A 202 10.09 2.33 -6.85
C VAL A 202 11.48 1.88 -6.42
N LYS A 203 12.34 2.80 -5.96
CA LYS A 203 13.64 2.46 -5.36
C LYS A 203 13.50 1.58 -4.11
N PHE A 204 12.53 1.89 -3.24
CA PHE A 204 12.25 1.08 -2.06
C PHE A 204 11.78 -0.33 -2.42
N MET A 205 10.90 -0.49 -3.41
CA MET A 205 10.49 -1.80 -3.90
C MET A 205 11.67 -2.58 -4.50
N GLN A 206 12.52 -1.93 -5.29
CA GLN A 206 13.76 -2.54 -5.79
C GLN A 206 14.67 -3.00 -4.65
N SER A 207 14.83 -2.19 -3.59
CA SER A 207 15.64 -2.59 -2.43
C SER A 207 15.05 -3.81 -1.73
N LYS A 208 13.71 -3.87 -1.56
CA LYS A 208 13.03 -5.02 -0.96
C LYS A 208 13.16 -6.29 -1.81
N ILE A 209 13.06 -6.18 -3.13
CA ILE A 209 13.32 -7.32 -4.04
C ILE A 209 14.78 -7.79 -3.93
N ASN A 210 15.72 -6.88 -3.70
CA ASN A 210 17.13 -7.24 -3.46
C ASN A 210 17.38 -7.84 -2.06
N GLU A 211 16.41 -7.80 -1.15
CA GLU A 211 16.48 -8.42 0.16
C GLU A 211 15.87 -9.84 0.18
N ILE A 212 15.03 -10.21 -0.80
CA ILE A 212 14.47 -11.58 -0.88
C ILE A 212 15.55 -12.63 -1.15
N SER A 213 15.28 -13.89 -0.82
CA SER A 213 16.15 -15.04 -1.06
C SER A 213 16.72 -15.09 -2.49
N PRO A 214 18.01 -15.45 -2.67
CA PRO A 214 18.63 -15.59 -3.99
C PRO A 214 17.87 -16.53 -4.92
N GLU A 215 17.28 -17.59 -4.38
CA GLU A 215 16.47 -18.55 -5.12
C GLU A 215 15.23 -17.88 -5.73
N LEU A 216 14.48 -17.12 -4.93
CA LEU A 216 13.29 -16.41 -5.40
C LEU A 216 13.66 -15.27 -6.37
N ARG A 217 14.75 -14.56 -6.10
CA ARG A 217 15.25 -13.50 -7.00
C ARG A 217 15.74 -14.03 -8.34
N GLY A 218 16.29 -15.24 -8.33
CA GLY A 218 16.75 -15.95 -9.53
C GLY A 218 15.61 -16.59 -10.34
N GLU A 219 14.40 -16.62 -9.81
CA GLU A 219 13.23 -17.12 -10.53
C GLU A 219 12.98 -16.26 -11.78
N PRO A 220 12.83 -16.86 -12.98
CA PRO A 220 12.72 -16.14 -14.24
C PRO A 220 11.72 -14.99 -14.26
N LEU A 221 10.50 -15.18 -13.75
CA LEU A 221 9.48 -14.13 -13.73
C LEU A 221 9.86 -13.00 -12.75
N VAL A 222 10.32 -13.33 -11.53
CA VAL A 222 10.77 -12.30 -10.56
C VAL A 222 11.91 -11.47 -11.14
N LYS A 223 12.88 -12.11 -11.80
CA LYS A 223 13.98 -11.43 -12.47
C LYS A 223 13.47 -10.51 -13.59
N GLY A 224 12.59 -11.01 -14.45
CA GLY A 224 12.00 -10.23 -15.55
C GLY A 224 11.28 -8.98 -15.05
N VAL A 225 10.42 -9.13 -14.04
CA VAL A 225 9.73 -8.02 -13.37
C VAL A 225 10.73 -7.03 -12.75
N SER A 226 11.74 -7.53 -12.03
CA SER A 226 12.78 -6.71 -11.38
C SER A 226 13.56 -5.86 -12.40
N GLU A 227 13.89 -6.42 -13.56
CA GLU A 227 14.62 -5.74 -14.65
C GLU A 227 13.81 -4.60 -15.29
N GLN A 228 12.47 -4.62 -15.22
CA GLN A 228 11.63 -3.53 -15.72
C GLN A 228 11.53 -2.34 -14.74
N LEU A 229 11.74 -2.56 -13.43
CA LEU A 229 11.54 -1.52 -12.41
C LEU A 229 12.41 -0.26 -12.60
N PRO A 230 13.69 -0.34 -13.01
CA PRO A 230 14.47 0.87 -13.29
C PRO A 230 13.91 1.71 -14.45
N GLY A 231 13.26 1.06 -15.42
CA GLY A 231 12.57 1.75 -16.51
C GLY A 231 11.35 2.50 -16.00
N ILE A 232 10.52 1.84 -15.19
CA ILE A 232 9.34 2.44 -14.56
C ILE A 232 9.75 3.59 -13.63
N GLU A 233 10.81 3.41 -12.82
CA GLU A 233 11.35 4.44 -11.93
C GLU A 233 11.64 5.75 -12.68
N LYS A 234 12.28 5.66 -13.85
CA LYS A 234 12.59 6.83 -14.69
C LYS A 234 11.32 7.54 -15.17
N LEU A 235 10.28 6.79 -15.55
CA LEU A 235 9.01 7.35 -16.02
C LEU A 235 8.25 8.08 -14.90
N VAL A 236 8.34 7.59 -13.66
CA VAL A 236 7.74 8.23 -12.49
C VAL A 236 8.66 9.27 -11.81
N SER A 237 9.86 9.50 -12.38
CA SER A 237 10.85 10.46 -11.88
C SER A 237 10.73 11.79 -12.62
N PHE A 238 9.90 12.70 -12.11
CA PHE A 238 9.79 14.05 -12.62
C PHE A 238 9.85 15.10 -11.48
N PRO A 239 10.13 16.38 -11.77
CA PRO A 239 10.22 17.44 -10.76
C PRO A 239 8.92 17.58 -9.95
N ALA A 240 9.02 17.86 -8.65
CA ALA A 240 7.85 17.90 -7.75
C ALA A 240 6.87 19.04 -8.06
N ASP A 241 7.36 20.11 -8.68
CA ASP A 241 6.58 21.26 -9.12
C ASP A 241 5.85 21.02 -10.45
N LYS A 242 6.23 19.99 -11.21
CA LYS A 242 5.68 19.69 -12.54
C LYS A 242 4.74 18.49 -12.52
N ALA A 243 3.71 18.53 -13.38
CA ALA A 243 2.90 17.37 -13.71
C ALA A 243 3.50 16.67 -14.95
N PRO A 244 3.37 15.34 -15.06
CA PRO A 244 3.72 14.63 -16.29
C PRO A 244 2.67 14.92 -17.36
N SER A 245 3.09 15.07 -18.61
CA SER A 245 2.20 15.18 -19.77
C SER A 245 1.37 13.92 -20.00
N LEU A 246 0.29 14.01 -20.77
CA LEU A 246 -0.52 12.85 -21.13
C LEU A 246 0.28 11.73 -21.83
N ASP A 247 1.30 12.09 -22.63
CA ASP A 247 2.18 11.12 -23.26
C ASP A 247 3.09 10.40 -22.25
N GLU A 248 3.60 11.12 -21.23
CA GLU A 248 4.36 10.51 -20.14
C GLU A 248 3.47 9.60 -19.28
N VAL A 249 2.23 9.99 -19.00
CA VAL A 249 1.24 9.12 -18.34
C VAL A 249 1.00 7.84 -19.14
N ARG A 250 0.83 7.96 -20.48
CA ARG A 250 0.67 6.80 -21.36
C ARG A 250 1.88 5.85 -21.28
N LYS A 251 3.10 6.39 -21.32
CA LYS A 251 4.32 5.58 -21.20
C LYS A 251 4.40 4.85 -19.86
N VAL A 252 3.99 5.48 -18.76
CA VAL A 252 3.86 4.81 -17.46
C VAL A 252 2.89 3.64 -17.57
N ASN A 253 1.69 3.88 -18.11
CA ASN A 253 0.64 2.86 -18.25
C ASN A 253 1.11 1.67 -19.11
N GLU A 254 1.73 1.93 -20.27
CA GLU A 254 2.29 0.91 -21.15
C GLU A 254 3.39 0.09 -20.46
N ALA A 255 4.27 0.76 -19.70
CA ALA A 255 5.36 0.08 -19.00
C ALA A 255 4.85 -0.87 -17.92
N VAL A 256 3.92 -0.44 -17.07
CA VAL A 256 3.32 -1.31 -16.05
C VAL A 256 2.39 -2.35 -16.67
N GLY A 257 1.71 -2.03 -17.78
CA GLY A 257 0.87 -2.95 -18.53
C GLY A 257 1.66 -4.12 -19.11
N LYS A 258 2.83 -3.86 -19.70
CA LYS A 258 3.74 -4.92 -20.17
C LYS A 258 4.19 -5.84 -19.03
N VAL A 259 4.45 -5.29 -17.84
CA VAL A 259 4.80 -6.09 -16.66
C VAL A 259 3.63 -6.95 -16.21
N MET A 260 2.40 -6.42 -16.24
CA MET A 260 1.20 -7.21 -15.93
C MET A 260 0.98 -8.35 -16.91
N GLU A 261 1.16 -8.11 -18.22
CA GLU A 261 1.09 -9.16 -19.24
C GLU A 261 2.09 -10.29 -18.97
N GLU A 262 3.32 -9.96 -18.53
CA GLU A 262 4.32 -10.95 -18.14
C GLU A 262 3.88 -11.74 -16.90
N ILE A 263 3.38 -11.05 -15.86
CA ILE A 263 2.89 -11.66 -14.61
C ILE A 263 1.73 -12.63 -14.86
N GLU A 264 0.81 -12.29 -15.75
CA GLU A 264 -0.41 -13.06 -16.04
C GLU A 264 -0.15 -14.25 -16.99
N ASN A 265 0.97 -14.25 -17.71
CA ASN A 265 1.23 -15.22 -18.75
C ASN A 265 1.53 -16.62 -18.20
N LYS A 266 0.65 -17.59 -18.50
CA LYS A 266 0.81 -19.01 -18.14
C LYS A 266 1.97 -19.71 -18.86
N ALA A 267 2.43 -19.20 -19.99
CA ALA A 267 3.45 -19.85 -20.83
C ALA A 267 4.87 -19.79 -20.24
N LEU A 268 5.11 -18.93 -19.23
CA LEU A 268 6.39 -18.80 -18.55
C LEU A 268 6.70 -19.97 -17.60
N ALA A 269 5.73 -20.85 -17.33
CA ALA A 269 5.95 -22.09 -16.58
C ALA A 269 6.62 -23.15 -17.47
N LYS A 270 7.93 -23.02 -17.71
CA LYS A 270 8.77 -24.13 -18.18
C LYS A 270 9.73 -24.57 -17.09
#